data_AF-A0A9D2IEZ9-F1
#
_entry.id   AF-A0A9D2IEZ9-F1
#
_cell.length_a   1.000
_cell.length_b   1.000
_cell.length_c   1.000
_cell.angle_alpha   90.00
_cell.angle_beta   90.00
_cell.angle_gamma   90.00
#
_symmetry.space_group_name_H-M   'P 1'
#
loop_
_entity.id
_entity.type
_entity.pdbx_description
1 polymer ?
#
loop_
_entity_poly.entity_id
_entity_poly.type
_entity_poly.pdbx_seq_one_letter_code
_entity_poly.pdbx_strand_id
1 'polypeptide(L)' 'MKNFVFCERFKNELEESELTQNEIARRCGIDSSCITQYKQGKSMPSIKTLFELCSVLDVSADYLLGLSDRKSILY' A
#
# COMPACT_ATOMS: atom_id res chain seq x y z
N MET A 1 2.74 17.26 -5.07
CA MET A 1 2.52 16.41 -6.27
C MET A 1 2.97 14.95 -6.12
N LYS A 2 3.90 14.57 -5.23
CA LYS A 2 4.35 13.16 -5.08
C LYS A 2 3.37 12.19 -4.39
N ASN A 3 2.47 12.67 -3.53
CA ASN A 3 1.51 11.80 -2.82
C ASN A 3 0.50 11.09 -3.72
N PHE A 4 0.18 11.65 -4.90
CA PHE A 4 -0.86 11.10 -5.77
C PHE A 4 -0.51 9.70 -6.30
N VAL A 5 0.77 9.46 -6.64
CA VAL A 5 1.21 8.17 -7.20
C VAL A 5 1.05 7.04 -6.20
N PHE A 6 1.42 7.27 -4.94
CA PHE A 6 1.22 6.27 -3.88
C PHE A 6 -0.24 5.92 -3.68
N CYS A 7 -1.11 6.94 -3.58
CA CYS A 7 -2.53 6.72 -3.32
C CYS A 7 -3.21 5.96 -4.47
N GLU A 8 -2.81 6.24 -5.71
CA GLU A 8 -3.33 5.57 -6.91
C GLU A 8 -2.88 4.11 -6.96
N ARG A 9 -1.57 3.85 -6.88
CA ARG A 9 -1.03 2.48 -6.90
C ARG A 9 -1.54 1.66 -5.73
N PHE A 10 -1.58 2.25 -4.54
CA PHE A 10 -2.13 1.58 -3.37
C PHE A 10 -3.60 1.20 -3.56
N LYS A 11 -4.44 2.05 -4.16
CA LYS A 11 -5.82 1.66 -4.49
C LYS A 11 -5.86 0.47 -5.45
N ASN A 12 -5.06 0.51 -6.50
CA ASN A 12 -5.04 -0.55 -7.50
C ASN A 12 -4.64 -1.89 -6.87
N GLU A 13 -3.59 -1.92 -6.03
CA GLU A 13 -3.18 -3.15 -5.35
C GLU A 13 -4.23 -3.66 -4.34
N LEU A 14 -5.00 -2.77 -3.70
CA LEU A 14 -6.12 -3.17 -2.86
C LEU A 14 -7.28 -3.79 -3.66
N GLU A 15 -7.48 -3.36 -4.91
CA GLU A 15 -8.52 -3.87 -5.81
C GLU A 15 -8.12 -5.18 -6.49
N GLU A 16 -6.82 -5.34 -6.78
CA GLU A 16 -6.24 -6.58 -7.31
C GLU A 16 -6.06 -7.66 -6.24
N SER A 17 -6.01 -7.28 -4.96
CA SER A 17 -5.88 -8.23 -3.85
C SER A 17 -7.16 -9.04 -3.62
N GLU A 18 -7.01 -10.34 -3.36
CA GLU A 18 -8.11 -11.19 -2.88
C GLU A 18 -8.49 -10.91 -1.41
N LEU A 19 -7.71 -10.07 -0.71
CA LEU A 19 -7.93 -9.73 0.69
C LEU A 19 -8.85 -8.51 0.83
N THR A 20 -9.73 -8.54 1.81
CA THR A 20 -10.50 -7.34 2.16
C THR A 20 -9.59 -6.27 2.78
N GLN A 21 -9.97 -5.00 2.66
CA GLN A 21 -9.23 -3.89 3.28
C GLN A 21 -9.08 -4.05 4.81
N ASN A 22 -10.08 -4.65 5.47
CA ASN A 22 -10.01 -4.96 6.91
C ASN A 22 -9.00 -6.07 7.20
N GLU A 23 -8.92 -7.08 6.35
CA GLU A 23 -7.94 -8.15 6.48
C GLU A 23 -6.52 -7.61 6.29
N ILE A 24 -6.31 -6.74 5.31
CA ILE A 24 -5.03 -6.08 5.05
C ILE A 24 -4.63 -5.21 6.25
N ALA A 25 -5.56 -4.39 6.77
CA ALA A 25 -5.33 -3.57 7.95
C ALA A 25 -4.91 -4.42 9.15
N ARG A 26 -5.64 -5.53 9.39
CA ARG A 26 -5.34 -6.48 10.47
C ARG A 26 -3.95 -7.09 10.32
N ARG A 27 -3.60 -7.57 9.12
CA ARG A 27 -2.27 -8.15 8.83
C ARG A 27 -1.15 -7.14 9.00
N CYS A 28 -1.39 -5.89 8.63
CA CYS A 28 -0.42 -4.80 8.79
C CYS A 28 -0.37 -4.23 10.22
N GLY A 29 -1.23 -4.69 11.13
CA GLY A 29 -1.31 -4.19 12.51
C GLY A 29 -1.74 -2.72 12.60
N ILE A 30 -2.60 -2.26 11.70
CA ILE A 30 -3.10 -0.88 11.65
C ILE A 30 -4.63 -0.83 11.76
N ASP A 31 -5.15 0.33 12.15
CA ASP A 31 -6.59 0.58 12.12
C ASP A 31 -7.09 0.66 10.67
N SER A 32 -8.32 0.19 10.41
CA SER A 32 -8.91 0.20 9.07
C SER A 32 -9.09 1.62 8.50
N SER A 33 -9.21 2.64 9.37
CA SER A 33 -9.25 4.04 8.94
C SER A 33 -7.95 4.48 8.27
N CYS A 34 -6.79 3.88 8.63
CA CYS A 34 -5.51 4.17 7.99
C CYS A 34 -5.55 3.83 6.49
N ILE A 35 -6.13 2.68 6.13
CA ILE A 35 -6.30 2.29 4.71
C ILE A 35 -7.08 3.37 3.95
N THR A 36 -8.18 3.85 4.53
CA THR A 36 -9.00 4.90 3.92
C THR A 36 -8.23 6.21 3.75
N GLN A 37 -7.46 6.61 4.78
CA GLN A 37 -6.66 7.82 4.72
C GLN A 37 -5.55 7.74 3.66
N TYR A 38 -4.90 6.57 3.53
CA TYR A 38 -3.88 6.31 2.51
C TYR A 38 -4.47 6.37 1.10
N LYS A 39 -5.62 5.75 0.86
CA LYS A 39 -6.35 5.86 -0.42
C LYS A 39 -6.69 7.32 -0.75
N GLN A 40 -7.07 8.11 0.24
CA GLN A 40 -7.45 9.51 0.04
C GLN A 40 -6.24 10.47 0.01
N GLY A 41 -5.02 9.98 0.23
CA GLY A 41 -3.82 10.81 0.34
C GLY A 41 -3.80 11.77 1.52
N LYS A 42 -4.61 11.50 2.54
CA LYS A 42 -4.70 12.30 3.77
C LYS A 42 -3.51 12.05 4.71
N SER A 43 -2.93 10.86 4.64
CA SER A 43 -1.73 10.49 5.38
C SER A 43 -0.90 9.50 4.57
N MET A 44 0.35 9.31 5.00
CA MET A 44 1.26 8.31 4.44
C MET A 44 1.52 7.22 5.48
N PRO A 45 1.77 5.97 5.07
CA PRO A 45 2.20 4.94 5.98
C PRO A 45 3.56 5.29 6.59
N SER A 46 3.79 4.82 7.83
CA SER A 46 5.14 4.78 8.38
C SER A 46 6.01 3.82 7.57
N ILE A 47 7.34 3.90 7.69
CA ILE A 47 8.25 2.94 7.02
C ILE A 47 7.90 1.49 7.42
N LYS A 48 7.60 1.26 8.69
CA LYS A 48 7.16 -0.05 9.19
C LYS A 48 5.87 -0.49 8.51
N THR A 49 4.85 0.37 8.49
CA THR A 49 3.57 0.06 7.84
C THR A 49 3.73 -0.17 6.34
N LEU A 50 4.58 0.61 5.66
CA LEU A 50 4.88 0.41 4.25
C LEU A 50 5.49 -0.96 3.99
N PHE A 51 6.43 -1.40 4.82
CA PHE A 51 7.01 -2.73 4.75
C PHE A 51 5.96 -3.84 4.89
N GLU A 52 5.05 -3.71 5.86
CA GLU A 52 3.96 -4.68 6.03
C GLU A 52 3.01 -4.69 4.82
N LEU A 53 2.64 -3.51 4.30
CA LEU A 53 1.80 -3.40 3.11
C LEU A 53 2.44 -4.05 1.89
N CYS A 54 3.74 -3.81 1.67
CA CYS A 54 4.52 -4.45 0.61
C CYS A 54 4.50 -5.98 0.75
N SER A 55 4.67 -6.49 1.98
CA SER A 55 4.69 -7.93 2.26
C SER A 55 3.32 -8.59 2.09
N VAL A 56 2.24 -7.90 2.49
CA VAL A 56 0.85 -8.41 2.40
C VAL A 56 0.32 -8.38 0.98
N LEU A 57 0.69 -7.36 0.20
CA LEU A 57 0.23 -7.15 -1.17
C LEU A 57 1.16 -7.72 -2.23
N ASP A 58 2.31 -8.29 -1.83
CA ASP A 58 3.35 -8.81 -2.73
C ASP A 58 3.85 -7.78 -3.76
N VAL A 59 4.14 -6.57 -3.28
CA VAL A 59 4.65 -5.46 -4.10
C VAL A 59 5.87 -4.79 -3.50
N SER A 60 6.66 -4.14 -4.33
CA SER A 60 7.83 -3.38 -3.93
C SER A 60 7.46 -1.99 -3.42
N ALA A 61 8.23 -1.48 -2.47
CA ALA A 61 8.09 -0.10 -2.01
C ALA A 61 8.40 0.89 -3.14
N ASP A 62 9.35 0.58 -4.02
CA ASP A 62 9.68 1.41 -5.18
C ASP A 62 8.49 1.55 -6.13
N TYR A 63 7.73 0.49 -6.33
CA TYR A 63 6.47 0.55 -7.06
C TYR A 63 5.45 1.41 -6.33
N LEU A 64 5.14 1.13 -5.07
CA LEU A 64 4.14 1.91 -4.34
C LEU A 64 4.50 3.40 -4.26
N LEU A 65 5.78 3.75 -4.17
CA LEU A 65 6.24 5.14 -4.07
C LEU A 65 6.46 5.83 -5.43
N GLY A 66 6.26 5.13 -6.55
CA GLY A 66 6.42 5.70 -7.89
C GLY A 66 7.88 5.88 -8.31
N LEU A 67 8.82 5.15 -7.71
CA LEU A 67 10.24 5.14 -8.05
C LEU A 67 10.57 4.11 -9.15
N SER A 68 9.70 3.12 -9.35
CA SER A 68 9.81 2.11 -10.41
C SER A 68 8.43 1.65 -10.86
N ASP A 69 8.32 1.14 -12.10
CA ASP A 69 7.09 0.48 -12.58
C ASP A 69 7.08 -1.03 -12.31
N ARG A 70 8.14 -1.57 -11.72
CA ARG A 70 8.23 -3.00 -11.38
C ARG A 70 7.48 -3.33 -10.09
N LYS A 71 6.32 -3.98 -10.23
CA LYS A 71 5.44 -4.37 -9.11
C LYS A 71 6.13 -5.25 -8.07
N SER A 72 6.71 -6.39 -8.45
CA SER A 72 7.27 -7.35 -7.49
C SER A 72 8.80 -7.30 -7.42
N ILE A 73 9.35 -7.56 -6.24
CA ILE A 73 10.77 -7.91 -6.03
C ILE A 73 10.88 -9.43 -6.25
N LEU A 74 10.53 -9.91 -7.44
CA LEU A 74 10.88 -11.29 -7.82
C LEU A 74 12.40 -11.34 -7.94
N TYR A 75 13.03 -12.09 -7.03
CA TYR A 75 14.37 -12.63 -7.21
C TYR A 75 14.33 -13.78 -8.22
#